data_AF-A0A2S6NE55-F1
#
_entry.id   AF-A0A2S6NE55-F1
#
_cell.length_a   1.000
_cell.length_b   1.000
_cell.length_c   1.000
_cell.angle_alpha   90.00
_cell.angle_beta   90.00
_cell.angle_gamma   90.00
#
_symmetry.space_group_name_H-M   'P 1'
#
loop_
_entity.id
_entity.type
_entity.pdbx_description
1 polymer ?
#
loop_
_entity_poly.entity_id
_entity_poly.type
_entity_poly.pdbx_seq_one_letter_code
_entity_poly.pdbx_strand_id
1 'polypeptide(L)'
;MAKWLRRLRLSKMTARPFHPKKDEAAQEAFKANFKAIVEAKLPDAVIQNGTPLEVWFQDEARVGQQGTLSRLWAPIGSRPAMA
;
A
#
# COMPACT_ATOMS: atom_id res chain seq x y z
N MET A 1 -32.33 -0.96 3.82
CA MET A 1 -30.95 -1.37 4.16
C MET A 1 -29.92 -0.23 4.04
N ALA A 2 -29.74 0.40 2.88
CA ALA A 2 -28.70 1.43 2.67
C ALA A 2 -28.76 2.65 3.61
N LYS A 3 -29.97 3.11 3.99
CA LYS A 3 -30.16 4.20 4.97
C LYS A 3 -29.58 3.85 6.34
N TRP A 4 -29.72 2.59 6.77
CA TRP A 4 -29.18 2.11 8.04
C TRP A 4 -27.66 1.94 7.98
N LEU A 5 -27.13 1.38 6.88
CA LEU A 5 -25.69 1.21 6.70
C LEU A 5 -24.93 2.55 6.64
N ARG A 6 -25.53 3.58 6.01
CA ARG A 6 -24.97 4.94 6.04
C ARG A 6 -24.96 5.55 7.45
N ARG A 7 -26.01 5.30 8.27
CA ARG A 7 -26.03 5.73 9.68
C ARG A 7 -24.93 5.05 10.51
N LEU A 8 -24.55 3.83 10.15
CA LEU A 8 -23.42 3.09 10.74
C LEU A 8 -22.05 3.48 10.16
N ARG A 9 -21.96 4.58 9.39
CA ARG A 9 -20.72 5.06 8.75
C ARG A 9 -20.07 4.04 7.80
N LEU A 10 -20.89 3.26 7.10
CA LEU A 10 -20.44 2.34 6.06
C LEU A 10 -20.72 2.92 4.66
N SER A 11 -19.83 2.64 3.71
CA SER A 11 -19.99 2.95 2.30
C SER A 11 -19.85 1.69 1.43
N LYS A 12 -20.54 1.67 0.29
CA LYS A 12 -20.39 0.59 -0.70
C LYS A 12 -19.11 0.83 -1.50
N MET A 13 -18.10 0.02 -1.23
CA MET A 13 -16.73 0.18 -1.75
C MET A 13 -16.31 -1.04 -2.56
N THR A 14 -15.49 -0.81 -3.58
CA THR A 14 -14.84 -1.89 -4.32
C THR A 14 -13.69 -2.44 -3.48
N ALA A 15 -13.69 -3.75 -3.22
CA ALA A 15 -12.61 -4.39 -2.50
C ALA A 15 -11.31 -4.37 -3.32
N ARG A 16 -10.18 -4.16 -2.65
CA ARG A 16 -8.86 -4.19 -3.28
C ARG A 16 -8.26 -5.58 -3.10
N PRO A 17 -7.77 -6.22 -4.18
CA PRO A 17 -6.94 -7.40 -4.06
C PRO A 17 -5.72 -7.10 -3.19
N PHE A 18 -5.31 -8.09 -2.40
CA PHE A 18 -4.05 -8.08 -1.68
C PHE A 18 -3.29 -9.36 -2.02
N HIS A 19 -1.96 -9.33 -1.87
CA HIS A 19 -1.15 -10.51 -2.09
C HIS A 19 -1.34 -11.51 -0.92
N PRO A 20 -1.70 -12.79 -1.16
CA PRO A 20 -1.97 -13.74 -0.08
C PRO A 20 -0.81 -13.95 0.89
N LYS A 21 0.43 -13.77 0.42
CA LYS A 21 1.64 -13.85 1.25
C LYS A 21 2.09 -12.50 1.79
N LYS A 22 1.15 -11.55 2.00
CA LYS A 22 1.48 -10.29 2.67
C LYS A 22 1.91 -10.59 4.11
N ASP A 23 2.99 -9.97 4.53
CA ASP A 23 3.45 -10.03 5.92
C ASP A 23 3.52 -8.59 6.45
N GLU A 24 2.67 -8.30 7.43
CA GLU A 24 2.56 -6.97 8.04
C GLU A 24 3.79 -6.67 8.90
N ALA A 25 4.35 -7.67 9.58
CA ALA A 25 5.57 -7.49 10.37
C ALA A 25 6.77 -7.19 9.48
N ALA A 26 6.90 -7.90 8.34
CA ALA A 26 7.95 -7.63 7.37
C ALA A 26 7.83 -6.22 6.75
N GLN A 27 6.61 -5.75 6.48
CA GLN A 27 6.39 -4.39 5.97
C GLN A 27 6.80 -3.32 6.97
N GLU A 28 6.43 -3.46 8.23
CA GLU A 28 6.82 -2.50 9.28
C GLU A 28 8.33 -2.54 9.55
N ALA A 29 8.93 -3.73 9.57
CA ALA A 29 10.38 -3.89 9.69
C ALA A 29 11.11 -3.21 8.51
N PHE A 30 10.61 -3.34 7.29
CA PHE A 30 11.20 -2.66 6.13
C PHE A 30 11.13 -1.13 6.25
N LYS A 31 9.98 -0.58 6.65
CA LYS A 31 9.81 0.87 6.82
C LYS A 31 10.77 1.44 7.87
N ALA A 32 10.89 0.76 9.02
CA ALA A 32 11.80 1.19 10.08
C ALA A 32 13.27 1.13 9.64
N ASN A 33 13.64 0.10 8.85
CA ASN A 33 15.03 -0.15 8.45
C ASN A 33 15.42 0.44 7.09
N PHE A 34 14.52 1.14 6.40
CA PHE A 34 14.76 1.63 5.03
C PHE A 34 16.04 2.47 4.93
N LYS A 35 16.28 3.36 5.90
CA LYS A 35 17.50 4.19 5.95
C LYS A 35 18.77 3.33 6.00
N ALA A 36 18.80 2.32 6.86
CA ALA A 36 19.95 1.43 7.00
C ALA A 36 20.19 0.60 5.73
N ILE A 37 19.11 0.19 5.05
CA ILE A 37 19.20 -0.53 3.76
C ILE A 37 19.82 0.38 2.69
N VAL A 38 19.42 1.65 2.64
CA VAL A 38 19.95 2.63 1.68
C VAL A 38 21.42 2.94 1.95
N GLU A 39 21.79 3.19 3.22
CA GLU A 39 23.18 3.45 3.61
C GLU A 39 24.09 2.26 3.30
N ALA A 40 23.63 1.02 3.52
CA ALA A 40 24.39 -0.18 3.19
C ALA A 40 24.64 -0.40 1.67
N LYS A 41 23.91 0.31 0.80
CA LYS A 41 24.01 0.18 -0.66
C LYS A 41 24.68 1.37 -1.34
N LEU A 42 24.77 2.51 -0.68
CA LEU A 42 25.40 3.71 -1.22
C LEU A 42 26.91 3.73 -0.95
N PRO A 43 27.71 4.34 -1.84
CA PRO A 43 29.12 4.59 -1.55
C PRO A 43 29.30 5.58 -0.39
N ASP A 44 30.28 5.32 0.48
CA ASP A 44 30.57 6.17 1.65
C ASP A 44 30.77 7.65 1.30
N ALA A 45 31.37 7.93 0.14
CA ALA A 45 31.58 9.30 -0.34
C ALA A 45 30.25 10.06 -0.56
N VAL A 46 29.20 9.39 -1.03
CA VAL A 46 27.88 10.01 -1.26
C VAL A 46 27.20 10.34 0.07
N ILE A 47 27.34 9.43 1.04
CA ILE A 47 26.80 9.58 2.41
C ILE A 47 27.51 10.74 3.12
N GLN A 48 28.85 10.78 3.06
CA GLN A 48 29.66 11.82 3.70
C GLN A 48 29.46 13.21 3.07
N ASN A 49 29.29 13.27 1.75
CA ASN A 49 29.04 14.52 1.04
C ASN A 49 27.60 15.04 1.22
N GLY A 50 26.71 14.29 1.88
CA GLY A 50 25.33 14.70 2.13
C GLY A 50 24.55 14.99 0.85
N THR A 51 24.86 14.29 -0.24
CA THR A 51 24.23 14.55 -1.54
C THR A 51 22.74 14.18 -1.48
N PRO A 52 21.82 15.05 -1.91
CA PRO A 52 20.39 14.73 -1.95
C PRO A 52 20.12 13.48 -2.80
N LEU A 53 19.29 12.57 -2.28
CA LEU A 53 18.91 11.34 -2.95
C LEU A 53 17.48 11.44 -3.47
N GLU A 54 17.30 11.20 -4.77
CA GLU A 54 15.97 11.04 -5.36
C GLU A 54 15.59 9.56 -5.41
N VAL A 55 14.45 9.23 -4.80
CA VAL A 55 13.93 7.86 -4.77
C VAL A 55 12.78 7.75 -5.76
N TRP A 56 13.00 6.98 -6.83
CA TRP A 56 12.01 6.71 -7.87
C TRP A 56 11.39 5.33 -7.66
N PHE A 57 10.06 5.24 -7.80
CA PHE A 57 9.31 3.99 -7.71
C PHE A 57 8.65 3.69 -9.05
N GLN A 58 8.68 2.42 -9.45
CA GLN A 58 8.02 1.92 -10.65
C GLN A 58 7.18 0.69 -10.29
N ASP A 59 6.01 0.60 -10.89
CA ASP A 59 5.11 -0.55 -10.79
C ASP A 59 4.40 -0.74 -12.14
N GLU A 60 3.92 -1.95 -12.41
CA GLU A 60 3.24 -2.29 -13.65
C GLU A 60 1.73 -2.38 -13.45
N ALA A 61 0.97 -1.77 -14.35
CA ALA A 61 -0.49 -1.87 -14.37
C ALA A 61 -0.97 -2.29 -15.77
N ARG A 62 -1.97 -3.18 -15.80
CA ARG A 62 -2.64 -3.55 -17.05
C ARG A 62 -3.77 -2.56 -17.34
N VAL A 63 -3.74 -1.93 -18.51
CA VAL A 63 -4.80 -1.04 -18.99
C VAL A 63 -5.81 -1.86 -19.79
N GLY A 64 -7.11 -1.67 -19.51
CA GLY A 64 -8.20 -2.36 -20.23
C GLY A 64 -8.61 -3.72 -19.66
N GLN A 65 -7.87 -4.28 -18.70
CA GLN A 65 -8.29 -5.48 -17.98
C GLN A 65 -9.11 -5.10 -16.73
N GLN A 66 -10.43 -5.17 -16.85
CA GLN A 66 -11.33 -4.97 -15.71
C GLN A 66 -11.69 -6.32 -15.09
N GLY A 67 -11.03 -6.68 -13.98
CA GLY A 67 -11.42 -7.85 -13.19
C GLY A 67 -12.81 -7.66 -12.55
N THR A 68 -13.47 -8.77 -12.21
CA THR A 68 -14.73 -8.75 -11.45
C THR A 68 -14.43 -8.45 -9.98
N LEU A 69 -14.35 -7.16 -9.63
CA LEU A 69 -14.17 -6.76 -8.24
C LEU A 69 -15.52 -6.70 -7.52
N SER A 70 -15.63 -7.48 -6.45
CA SER A 70 -16.78 -7.47 -5.55
C SER A 70 -16.92 -6.11 -4.86
N ARG A 71 -18.16 -5.58 -4.83
CA ARG A 71 -18.49 -4.40 -4.02
C ARG A 71 -19.10 -4.85 -2.69
N LEU A 72 -18.53 -4.38 -1.59
CA LEU A 72 -18.97 -4.69 -0.23
C LEU A 72 -19.21 -3.41 0.57
N TRP A 73 -19.94 -3.49 1.68
CA TRP A 73 -20.13 -2.36 2.60
C TRP A 73 -19.01 -2.37 3.63
N ALA A 74 -18.22 -1.30 3.70
CA ALA A 74 -17.08 -1.18 4.60
C ALA A 74 -17.04 0.20 5.28
N PRO A 75 -16.32 0.36 6.42
CA PRO A 75 -16.14 1.65 7.07
C PRO A 75 -15.59 2.70 6.11
N ILE A 76 -16.10 3.92 6.19
CA ILE A 76 -15.60 5.05 5.40
C ILE A 76 -14.10 5.25 5.70
N GLY A 77 -13.29 5.42 4.65
CA GLY A 77 -11.84 5.57 4.77
C GLY A 77 -11.05 4.25 4.91
N SER A 78 -11.74 3.11 4.97
CA SER A 78 -11.08 1.80 4.99
C SER A 78 -10.63 1.35 3.59
N ARG A 79 -9.65 0.44 3.56
CA ARG A 79 -9.22 -0.27 2.36
C ARG A 79 -9.70 -1.72 2.45
N PRO A 80 -10.95 -2.02 2.06
CA PRO A 80 -11.50 -3.35 2.22
C PRO A 80 -10.76 -4.36 1.34
N ALA A 81 -10.40 -5.49 1.94
CA ALA A 81 -9.79 -6.63 1.30
C ALA A 81 -10.87 -7.63 0.84
N MET A 82 -10.64 -8.34 -0.28
CA MET A 82 -11.46 -9.52 -0.59
C MET A 82 -10.97 -10.70 0.24
N ALA A 83 -11.83 -11.26 1.08
CA ALA A 83 -11.58 -12.55 1.71
C ALA A 83 -11.40 -13.66 0.67
#